data_AF-A0ABD5DFB2-F1
#
_entry.id   AF-A0ABD5DFB2-F1
#
_cell.length_a   1.000
_cell.length_b   1.000
_cell.length_c   1.000
_cell.angle_alpha   90.00
_cell.angle_beta   90.00
_cell.angle_gamma   90.00
#
_symmetry.space_group_name_H-M   'P 1'
#
loop_
_entity.id
_entity.type
_entity.pdbx_description
1 polymer ?
#
loop_
_entity_poly.entity_id
_entity_poly.type
_entity_poly.pdbx_seq_one_letter_code
_entity_poly.pdbx_strand_id
1 'polypeptide(L)'
;MPEEPENARFARFAAFRADPQANPLKTASGKIEIHSPTIAAFGYADCPPHPMWLEPDEWHGNAEAGQLQLLSAHPAHRLHSQLNHT
;
A
#
# COMPACT_ATOMS: atom_id res chain seq x y z
N MET A 1 -0.55 20.14 10.55
CA MET A 1 -0.88 20.84 9.28
C MET A 1 -2.31 21.31 9.39
N PRO A 2 -2.65 22.53 8.94
CA PRO A 2 -4.04 22.91 8.83
C PRO A 2 -4.74 21.97 7.83
N GLU A 3 -5.90 21.45 8.21
CA GLU A 3 -6.71 20.61 7.34
C GLU A 3 -7.60 21.50 6.47
N GLU A 4 -7.57 21.31 5.14
CA GLU A 4 -8.49 21.99 4.22
C GLU A 4 -9.87 21.32 4.27
N PRO A 5 -10.95 22.04 4.63
CA PRO A 5 -12.29 21.46 4.79
C PRO A 5 -12.84 20.77 3.53
N GLU A 6 -12.40 21.20 2.34
CA GLU A 6 -12.80 20.56 1.08
C GLU A 6 -12.25 19.15 0.91
N ASN A 7 -11.09 18.84 1.50
CA ASN A 7 -10.52 17.49 1.43
C ASN A 7 -11.42 16.46 2.12
N ALA A 8 -12.15 16.86 3.16
CA ALA A 8 -13.11 15.97 3.84
C ALA A 8 -14.34 15.62 2.97
N ARG A 9 -14.63 16.42 1.93
CA ARG A 9 -15.75 16.17 1.00
C ARG A 9 -15.34 15.34 -0.22
N PHE A 10 -14.05 15.24 -0.49
CA PHE A 10 -13.54 14.50 -1.63
C PHE A 10 -13.68 12.99 -1.41
N ALA A 11 -14.51 12.35 -2.23
CA ALA A 11 -14.59 10.89 -2.31
C ALA A 11 -13.86 10.40 -3.57
N ARG A 12 -12.70 9.76 -3.39
CA ARG A 12 -11.97 9.15 -4.50
C ARG A 12 -12.86 8.12 -5.19
N PHE A 13 -12.88 8.15 -6.53
CA PHE A 13 -13.73 7.29 -7.37
C PHE A 13 -15.26 7.47 -7.19
N ALA A 14 -15.72 8.65 -6.76
CA ALA A 14 -17.16 8.93 -6.62
C ALA A 14 -17.97 8.67 -7.90
N ALA A 15 -17.44 9.04 -9.07
CA ALA A 15 -18.11 8.80 -10.36
C ALA A 15 -18.24 7.32 -10.70
N PHE A 16 -17.17 6.53 -10.49
CA PHE A 16 -17.22 5.07 -10.62
C PHE A 16 -18.23 4.44 -9.65
N ARG A 17 -18.31 4.93 -8.41
CA ARG A 17 -19.30 4.46 -7.44
C ARG A 17 -20.74 4.75 -7.88
N ALA A 18 -20.98 5.89 -8.52
CA ALA A 18 -22.30 6.28 -8.99
C ALA A 18 -22.71 5.52 -10.27
N ASP A 19 -21.78 5.38 -11.23
CA ASP A 19 -22.00 4.67 -12.48
C ASP A 19 -20.68 4.01 -12.95
N PRO A 20 -20.45 2.73 -12.60
CA PRO A 20 -19.21 2.02 -12.93
C PRO A 20 -19.13 1.61 -14.41
N GLN A 21 -20.25 1.61 -15.14
CA GLN A 21 -20.25 1.32 -16.58
C GLN A 21 -19.82 2.54 -17.38
N ALA A 22 -20.31 3.73 -17.02
CA ALA A 22 -19.91 4.98 -17.66
C ALA A 22 -18.53 5.46 -17.22
N ASN A 23 -18.09 5.10 -16.01
CA ASN A 23 -16.81 5.54 -15.42
C ASN A 23 -15.94 4.35 -14.97
N PRO A 24 -15.56 3.41 -15.86
CA PRO A 24 -14.79 2.24 -15.48
C PRO A 24 -13.38 2.62 -15.00
N LEU A 25 -12.85 1.83 -14.08
CA LEU A 25 -11.45 1.94 -13.66
C LEU A 25 -10.52 1.39 -14.74
N LYS A 26 -9.25 1.78 -14.70
CA LYS A 26 -8.21 1.30 -15.63
C LYS A 26 -7.66 -0.07 -15.22
N THR A 27 -8.55 -1.04 -15.01
CA THR A 27 -8.24 -2.44 -14.70
C THR A 27 -8.81 -3.35 -15.78
N ALA A 28 -8.43 -4.63 -15.81
CA ALA A 28 -8.88 -5.56 -16.84
C ALA A 28 -10.41 -5.75 -16.82
N SER A 29 -11.00 -5.75 -15.63
CA SER A 29 -12.45 -5.84 -15.42
C SER A 29 -13.20 -4.50 -15.46
N GLY A 30 -12.50 -3.37 -15.50
CA GLY A 30 -13.09 -2.04 -15.31
C GLY A 30 -13.54 -1.75 -13.86
N LYS A 31 -13.25 -2.64 -12.91
CA LYS A 31 -13.67 -2.57 -11.49
C LYS A 31 -12.46 -2.61 -10.54
N ILE A 32 -12.71 -2.49 -9.23
CA ILE A 32 -11.71 -2.82 -8.21
C ILE A 32 -11.52 -4.34 -8.20
N GLU A 33 -10.30 -4.79 -8.43
CA GLU A 33 -9.97 -6.22 -8.49
C GLU A 33 -9.50 -6.70 -7.11
N ILE A 34 -10.41 -7.34 -6.36
CA ILE A 34 -10.05 -8.03 -5.10
C ILE A 34 -9.19 -9.27 -5.41
N HIS A 35 -9.42 -9.90 -6.55
CA HIS A 35 -8.62 -10.97 -7.13
C HIS A 35 -8.21 -10.58 -8.55
N SER A 36 -6.94 -10.79 -8.91
CA SER A 36 -6.41 -10.52 -10.26
C SER A 36 -6.04 -11.82 -11.00
N PRO A 37 -6.80 -12.19 -12.05
CA PRO A 37 -6.45 -13.34 -12.90
C PRO A 37 -5.10 -13.18 -13.62
N THR A 38 -4.72 -11.94 -13.94
CA THR A 38 -3.42 -11.63 -14.54
C THR A 38 -2.27 -11.99 -13.60
N ILE A 39 -2.36 -11.60 -12.33
CA ILE A 39 -1.34 -11.98 -11.31
C ILE A 39 -1.35 -13.50 -11.11
N ALA A 40 -2.53 -14.13 -11.05
CA ALA A 40 -2.64 -15.58 -10.89
C ALA A 40 -1.89 -16.35 -12.00
N ALA A 41 -1.95 -15.86 -13.23
CA ALA A 41 -1.28 -16.49 -14.39
C ALA A 41 0.25 -16.45 -14.33
N PHE A 42 0.85 -15.56 -13.51
CA PHE A 42 2.31 -15.53 -13.33
C PHE A 42 2.84 -16.64 -12.42
N GLY A 43 1.99 -17.22 -11.56
CA GLY A 43 2.38 -18.33 -10.69
C GLY A 43 3.45 -17.97 -9.65
N TYR A 44 3.52 -16.70 -9.23
CA TYR A 44 4.49 -16.24 -8.22
C TYR A 44 4.09 -16.70 -6.82
N ALA A 45 5.03 -17.35 -6.12
CA ALA A 45 4.80 -17.82 -4.75
C ALA A 45 4.76 -16.68 -3.71
N ASP A 46 5.46 -15.58 -3.99
CA ASP A 46 5.61 -14.40 -3.13
C ASP A 46 4.63 -13.27 -3.47
N CYS A 47 3.78 -13.44 -4.49
CA CYS A 47 2.81 -12.43 -4.93
C CYS A 47 1.49 -13.09 -5.37
N PRO A 48 0.65 -13.54 -4.42
CA PRO A 48 -0.62 -14.19 -4.73
C PRO A 48 -1.63 -13.22 -5.35
N PRO A 49 -2.66 -13.74 -6.04
CA PRO A 49 -3.59 -12.93 -6.83
C PRO A 49 -4.62 -12.14 -6.01
N HIS A 50 -4.63 -12.31 -4.68
CA HIS A 50 -5.45 -11.56 -3.74
C HIS A 50 -4.65 -11.36 -2.44
N PRO A 51 -5.07 -10.44 -1.55
CA PRO A 51 -4.38 -10.26 -0.27
C PRO A 51 -4.28 -11.57 0.52
N MET A 52 -3.07 -11.88 0.98
CA MET A 52 -2.74 -13.05 1.80
C MET A 52 -1.64 -12.66 2.80
N TRP A 53 -1.61 -13.36 3.94
CA TRP A 53 -0.45 -13.31 4.82
C TRP A 53 0.67 -14.15 4.22
N LEU A 54 1.83 -13.53 4.06
CA LEU A 54 3.10 -14.18 3.75
C LEU A 54 4.06 -13.83 4.89
N GLU A 55 4.66 -14.84 5.50
CA GLU A 55 5.60 -14.60 6.60
C GLU A 55 6.86 -13.90 6.07
N PRO A 56 7.29 -12.77 6.66
CA PRO A 56 8.56 -12.13 6.31
C PRO A 56 9.75 -13.01 6.70
N ASP A 57 10.85 -12.89 5.96
CA ASP A 57 12.10 -13.62 6.25
C ASP A 57 12.61 -13.34 7.68
N GLU A 58 12.59 -12.07 8.11
CA GLU A 58 13.01 -11.62 9.45
C GLU A 58 11.98 -10.63 10.02
N TRP A 59 11.42 -10.94 11.19
CA TRP A 59 10.47 -10.09 11.89
C TRP A 59 10.44 -10.37 13.39
N HIS A 60 9.67 -9.59 14.15
CA HIS A 60 9.59 -9.78 15.60
C HIS A 60 9.17 -11.20 16.01
N GLY A 61 8.34 -11.89 15.20
CA GLY A 61 7.83 -13.22 15.51
C GLY A 61 8.84 -14.36 15.39
N ASN A 62 9.95 -14.17 14.68
CA ASN A 62 11.02 -15.16 14.55
C ASN A 62 12.38 -14.70 15.12
N ALA A 63 12.38 -13.63 15.93
CA ALA A 63 13.59 -13.11 16.55
C ALA A 63 14.12 -14.04 17.67
N GLU A 64 15.44 -14.24 17.70
CA GLU A 64 16.13 -14.93 18.79
C GLU A 64 16.33 -14.01 20.01
N ALA A 65 16.64 -14.61 21.17
CA ALA A 65 16.93 -13.85 22.39
C ALA A 65 18.10 -12.87 22.18
N GLY A 66 17.83 -11.58 22.37
CA GLY A 66 18.81 -10.50 22.18
C GLY A 66 18.80 -9.87 20.79
N GLN A 67 18.05 -10.41 19.82
CA GLN A 67 17.80 -9.72 18.56
C GLN A 67 16.73 -8.63 18.72
N LEU A 68 16.88 -7.54 17.96
CA LEU A 68 16.01 -6.36 18.02
C LEU A 68 15.53 -6.00 16.62
N GLN A 69 14.29 -5.51 16.53
CA GLN A 69 13.76 -4.93 15.30
C GLN A 69 14.29 -3.50 15.12
N LEU A 70 15.02 -3.26 14.03
CA LEU A 70 15.48 -1.92 13.67
C LEU A 70 14.38 -1.15 12.93
N LEU A 71 13.87 -0.09 13.55
CA LEU A 71 12.91 0.82 12.92
C LEU A 71 13.66 2.00 12.27
N SER A 72 13.74 2.01 10.94
CA SER A 72 14.39 3.06 10.13
C SER A 72 13.39 4.12 9.63
N ALA A 73 12.54 4.62 10.52
CA ALA A 73 11.52 5.61 10.18
C ALA A 73 12.15 6.93 9.67
N HIS A 74 11.40 7.66 8.84
CA HIS A 74 11.84 8.96 8.33
C HIS A 74 12.10 9.96 9.47
N PRO A 75 13.19 10.76 9.40
CA PRO A 75 13.56 11.72 10.44
C PRO A 75 12.59 12.90 10.49
N ALA A 76 12.28 13.40 11.69
CA ALA A 76 11.35 14.52 11.89
C ALA A 76 11.88 15.88 11.39
N HIS A 77 13.21 16.07 11.37
CA HIS A 77 13.85 17.36 11.12
C HIS A 77 14.88 17.31 9.97
N ARG A 78 14.82 16.26 9.14
CA ARG A 78 15.62 16.15 7.92
C ARG A 78 14.73 15.71 6.78
N LEU A 79 15.12 16.07 5.56
CA LEU A 79 14.53 15.52 4.35
C LEU A 79 15.44 14.42 3.83
N HIS A 80 15.15 13.18 4.19
CA HIS A 80 16.06 12.05 3.94
C HIS A 80 17.47 12.34 4.50
N SER A 81 18.49 12.47 3.63
CA SER A 81 19.86 12.82 3.99
C SER A 81 20.15 14.34 3.95
N GLN A 82 19.25 15.15 3.40
CA GLN A 82 19.43 16.59 3.33
C GLN A 82 19.31 17.22 4.73
N LEU A 83 19.94 18.36 4.92
CA LEU A 83 19.98 19.10 6.19
C LEU A 83 20.68 18.33 7.33
N ASN A 84 21.48 17.31 7.00
CA ASN A 84 22.32 16.58 7.93
C ASN A 84 23.67 17.29 8.13
N HIS A 85 23.63 18.56 8.53
CA HIS A 85 24.82 19.39 8.76
C HIS A 85 25.16 19.44 10.26
N THR A 86 25.64 18.31 10.79
CA THR A 86 26.34 18.20 12.08
C THR A 86 27.45 17.19 11.94
#